data_AF-A0A833Z5K7-F1
#
_entry.id   AF-A0A833Z5K7-F1
#
_cell.length_a   1.000
_cell.length_b   1.000
_cell.length_c   1.000
_cell.angle_alpha   90.00
_cell.angle_beta   90.00
_cell.angle_gamma   90.00
#
_symmetry.space_group_name_H-M   'P 1'
#
loop_
_entity.id
_entity.type
_entity.pdbx_description
1 polymer ?
#
loop_
_entity_poly.entity_id
_entity_poly.type
_entity_poly.pdbx_seq_one_letter_code
_entity_poly.pdbx_strand_id
1 'polypeptide(L)'
;MEDITRLLKVPTSVVTDTDVLGPAVTFRVSPNVQNVTTADVAKAAVDNKDNLERSSGLRILQAGVGSKSKLKLLPPRAEPEDSTKFVALTLLSVAAIAGVLLASGLIYCLRHSSHSRLKEKLAGLAGDPGPDATAAYQELCRQRMAVRTSDRPEAPHASRVNSVSSQLSDGPLPSPSARSSTSSWSEEPVPPNMDISTGHMVLAYMEDHLKNKNRLQKEWEALCAYQAEPSSSLVAQREENAPKNRCPAVLAYDHCRILLKAESSHSGSDYINASPVMDHDPRNPAYIATQGPLPATVADFWQMVWESGCVVIVMLTPLSENGVRQCYHYWPDEGSNLYHVYEVNLVSEHIWCEDFLVRSFYLKNLQTNETRTVTQFHFLSWYDQGVPSSTRSLLDFRRKVSKCYKGRSCPIIVHCSDGAGRSGTYILIDMVLNKMAKGAKEIDIAATLEHLRDQRPGMVQTKEQFEFALTAVAEEVNAILKALPQ
;
A
#
# COMPACT_ATOMS: atom_id res chain seq x y z
N MET A 1 -9.70 34.68 -23.78
CA MET A 1 -9.35 36.10 -23.58
C MET A 1 -9.66 36.95 -24.81
N GLU A 2 -9.32 36.51 -26.02
CA GLU A 2 -9.58 37.27 -27.26
C GLU A 2 -11.05 37.66 -27.47
N ASP A 3 -11.99 36.75 -27.19
CA ASP A 3 -13.42 37.04 -27.29
C ASP A 3 -13.88 38.12 -26.31
N ILE A 4 -13.32 38.15 -25.09
CA ILE A 4 -13.64 39.17 -24.08
C ILE A 4 -13.10 40.54 -24.52
N THR A 5 -11.89 40.59 -25.08
CA THR A 5 -11.31 41.83 -25.60
C THR A 5 -12.08 42.35 -26.81
N ARG A 6 -12.62 41.44 -27.65
CA ARG A 6 -13.50 41.79 -28.77
C ARG A 6 -14.83 42.38 -28.29
N LEU A 7 -15.43 41.83 -27.23
CA LEU A 7 -16.65 42.38 -26.61
C LEU A 7 -16.45 43.80 -26.08
N LEU A 8 -15.28 44.06 -25.50
CA LEU A 8 -14.92 45.37 -24.93
C LEU A 8 -14.30 46.34 -25.95
N LYS A 9 -14.14 45.91 -27.22
CA LYS A 9 -13.51 46.70 -28.29
C LYS A 9 -12.12 47.22 -27.94
N VAL A 10 -11.38 46.48 -27.11
CA VAL A 10 -9.99 46.75 -26.72
C VAL A 10 -9.04 45.82 -27.48
N PRO A 11 -7.81 46.24 -27.82
CA PRO A 11 -6.79 45.34 -28.34
C PRO A 11 -6.43 44.24 -27.32
N THR A 12 -6.08 43.04 -27.80
CA THR A 12 -5.62 41.93 -26.95
C THR A 12 -4.35 42.26 -26.17
N SER A 13 -3.52 43.18 -26.68
CA SER A 13 -2.29 43.66 -26.03
C SER A 13 -2.52 44.40 -24.71
N VAL A 14 -3.77 44.79 -24.41
CA VAL A 14 -4.15 45.42 -23.13
C VAL A 14 -4.20 44.37 -22.00
N VAL A 15 -4.38 43.09 -22.34
CA VAL A 15 -4.34 41.97 -21.40
C VAL A 15 -2.89 41.50 -21.29
N THR A 16 -2.35 41.59 -20.07
CA THR A 16 -0.96 41.31 -19.71
C THR A 16 -0.93 40.30 -18.55
N ASP A 17 0.21 39.68 -18.27
CA ASP A 17 0.38 38.72 -17.17
C ASP A 17 -0.66 37.60 -17.15
N THR A 18 -0.93 36.98 -18.32
CA THR A 18 -1.91 35.89 -18.42
C THR A 18 -1.29 34.57 -17.97
N ASP A 19 -1.72 34.06 -16.82
CA ASP A 19 -1.26 32.79 -16.26
C ASP A 19 -2.43 31.82 -16.06
N VAL A 20 -2.20 30.54 -16.34
CA VAL A 20 -3.15 29.44 -16.06
C VAL A 20 -2.72 28.76 -14.76
N LEU A 21 -3.57 28.82 -13.73
CA LEU A 21 -3.35 28.25 -12.41
C LEU A 21 -4.44 27.21 -12.12
N GLY A 22 -4.19 25.95 -12.44
CA GLY A 22 -5.18 24.88 -12.35
C GLY A 22 -6.39 25.15 -13.27
N PRO A 23 -7.64 25.12 -12.77
CA PRO A 23 -8.84 25.45 -13.55
C PRO A 23 -9.10 26.97 -13.69
N ALA A 24 -8.23 27.83 -13.16
CA ALA A 24 -8.40 29.29 -13.21
C ALA A 24 -7.45 29.95 -14.21
N VAL A 25 -7.95 30.93 -14.96
CA VAL A 25 -7.14 31.83 -15.81
C VAL A 25 -7.05 33.18 -15.11
N THR A 26 -5.83 33.65 -14.88
CA THR A 26 -5.55 34.95 -14.25
C THR A 26 -4.89 35.88 -15.26
N PHE A 27 -5.17 37.18 -15.17
CA PHE A 27 -4.60 38.18 -16.05
C PHE A 27 -4.64 39.57 -15.39
N ARG A 28 -3.88 40.51 -15.95
CA ARG A 28 -3.86 41.93 -15.59
C ARG A 28 -4.25 42.78 -16.80
N VAL A 29 -5.04 43.82 -16.57
CA VAL A 29 -5.39 44.80 -17.61
C VAL A 29 -4.48 46.01 -17.44
N SER A 30 -3.67 46.30 -18.46
CA SER A 30 -2.80 47.48 -18.49
C SER A 30 -3.59 48.77 -18.79
N PRO A 31 -3.05 49.95 -18.41
CA PRO A 31 -3.67 51.23 -18.77
C PRO A 31 -3.90 51.31 -20.28
N ASN A 32 -5.11 51.71 -20.68
CA ASN A 32 -5.51 51.77 -22.09
C ASN A 32 -6.30 53.05 -22.37
N VAL A 33 -6.31 53.45 -23.64
CA VAL A 33 -6.98 54.67 -24.12
C VAL A 33 -8.49 54.68 -23.91
N GLN A 34 -9.09 53.52 -23.67
CA GLN A 34 -10.53 53.35 -23.42
C GLN A 34 -10.85 53.29 -21.92
N ASN A 35 -9.85 53.48 -21.04
CA ASN A 35 -9.96 53.41 -19.58
C ASN A 35 -10.62 52.12 -19.04
N VAL A 36 -10.52 51.02 -19.77
CA VAL A 36 -11.07 49.72 -19.36
C VAL A 36 -10.25 49.17 -18.21
N THR A 37 -10.90 48.87 -17.09
CA THR A 37 -10.25 48.32 -15.90
C THR A 37 -10.34 46.79 -15.84
N THR A 38 -9.58 46.15 -14.95
CA THR A 38 -9.72 44.70 -14.69
C THR A 38 -11.11 44.34 -14.18
N ALA A 39 -11.79 45.26 -13.48
CA ALA A 39 -13.17 45.08 -13.04
C ALA A 39 -14.15 45.07 -14.23
N ASP A 40 -13.92 45.92 -15.24
CA ASP A 40 -14.76 45.94 -16.44
C ASP A 40 -14.62 44.67 -17.27
N VAL A 41 -13.39 44.12 -17.35
CA VAL A 41 -13.15 42.83 -18.01
C VAL A 41 -13.79 41.67 -17.25
N ALA A 42 -13.66 41.64 -15.92
CA ALA A 42 -14.33 40.63 -15.10
C ALA A 42 -15.86 40.72 -15.21
N LYS A 43 -16.42 41.94 -15.21
CA LYS A 43 -17.86 42.18 -15.37
C LYS A 43 -18.34 41.74 -16.75
N ALA A 44 -17.63 42.09 -17.83
CA ALA A 44 -17.97 41.66 -19.18
C ALA A 44 -17.96 40.13 -19.34
N ALA A 45 -17.06 39.43 -18.65
CA ALA A 45 -17.01 37.98 -18.61
C ALA A 45 -18.22 37.36 -17.89
N VAL A 46 -18.71 37.99 -16.82
CA VAL A 46 -19.94 37.58 -16.11
C VAL A 46 -21.18 37.86 -16.96
N ASP A 47 -21.28 39.09 -17.49
CA ASP A 47 -22.46 39.55 -18.24
C ASP A 47 -22.65 38.80 -19.56
N ASN A 48 -21.56 38.27 -20.16
CA ASN A 48 -21.58 37.55 -21.44
C ASN A 48 -21.22 36.06 -21.29
N LYS A 49 -21.41 35.50 -20.08
CA LYS A 49 -21.03 34.12 -19.74
C LYS A 49 -21.46 33.11 -20.81
N ASP A 50 -22.74 33.04 -21.15
CA ASP A 50 -23.27 32.00 -22.05
C ASP A 50 -22.67 32.06 -23.46
N ASN A 51 -22.36 33.26 -23.96
CA ASN A 51 -21.74 33.45 -25.26
C ASN A 51 -20.26 33.02 -25.23
N LEU A 52 -19.56 33.32 -24.13
CA LEU A 52 -18.16 32.92 -23.94
C LEU A 52 -18.03 31.41 -23.70
N GLU A 53 -18.95 30.79 -22.96
CA GLU A 53 -18.98 29.34 -22.79
C GLU A 53 -19.23 28.63 -24.12
N ARG A 54 -20.15 29.16 -24.95
CA ARG A 54 -20.41 28.63 -26.30
C ARG A 54 -19.24 28.80 -27.26
N SER A 55 -18.53 29.94 -27.22
CA SER A 55 -17.40 30.17 -28.14
C SER A 55 -16.11 29.46 -27.71
N SER A 56 -15.88 29.31 -26.40
CA SER A 56 -14.67 28.69 -25.86
C SER A 56 -14.79 27.18 -25.61
N GLY A 57 -16.01 26.65 -25.51
CA GLY A 57 -16.26 25.25 -25.12
C GLY A 57 -15.94 24.96 -23.64
N LEU A 58 -15.69 25.99 -22.83
CA LEU A 58 -15.34 25.88 -21.41
C LEU A 58 -16.46 26.45 -20.54
N ARG A 59 -16.71 25.83 -19.38
CA ARG A 59 -17.69 26.35 -18.40
C ARG A 59 -17.04 27.36 -17.46
N ILE A 60 -17.59 28.56 -17.40
CA ILE A 60 -17.13 29.65 -16.54
C ILE A 60 -17.87 29.56 -15.20
N LEU A 61 -17.22 28.98 -14.20
CA LEU A 61 -17.81 28.83 -12.86
C LEU A 61 -17.90 30.16 -12.11
N GLN A 62 -16.87 31.01 -12.22
CA GLN A 62 -16.77 32.29 -11.54
C GLN A 62 -15.80 33.21 -12.28
N ALA A 63 -16.08 34.51 -12.31
CA ALA A 63 -15.15 35.55 -12.73
C ALA A 63 -15.19 36.71 -11.73
N GLY A 64 -14.06 37.36 -11.48
CA GLY A 64 -13.94 38.41 -10.47
C GLY A 64 -12.55 39.02 -10.42
N VAL A 65 -12.39 40.07 -9.60
CA VAL A 65 -11.11 40.76 -9.39
C VAL A 65 -10.55 40.41 -8.02
N GLY A 66 -9.27 40.06 -7.95
CA GLY A 66 -8.60 39.72 -6.70
C GLY A 66 -7.08 39.73 -6.81
N SER A 67 -6.39 39.65 -5.67
CA SER A 67 -4.93 39.50 -5.63
C SER A 67 -4.53 38.06 -6.00
N LYS A 68 -3.47 37.92 -6.81
CA LYS A 68 -2.90 36.63 -7.24
C LYS A 68 -2.58 35.68 -6.07
N SER A 69 -2.33 36.20 -4.87
CA SER A 69 -2.02 35.45 -3.64
C SER A 69 -3.24 34.90 -2.87
N LYS A 70 -4.48 35.18 -3.26
CA LYS A 70 -5.71 34.79 -2.53
C LYS A 70 -6.69 33.95 -3.36
N LEU A 71 -6.21 33.20 -4.36
CA LEU A 71 -7.05 32.30 -5.14
C LEU A 71 -7.50 31.09 -4.31
N LYS A 72 -8.74 31.13 -3.81
CA LYS A 72 -9.43 29.94 -3.29
C LYS A 72 -10.06 29.20 -4.47
N LEU A 73 -9.43 28.11 -4.89
CA LEU A 73 -9.99 27.19 -5.87
C LEU A 73 -11.19 26.47 -5.26
N LEU A 74 -12.37 26.63 -5.84
CA LEU A 74 -13.56 25.87 -5.43
C LEU A 74 -13.44 24.43 -5.97
N PRO A 75 -13.84 23.41 -5.19
CA PRO A 75 -13.93 22.04 -5.69
C PRO A 75 -14.96 21.96 -6.83
N PRO A 76 -14.87 20.95 -7.72
CA PRO A 76 -15.82 20.78 -8.81
C PRO A 76 -17.23 20.70 -8.25
N ARG A 77 -18.08 21.66 -8.60
CA ARG A 77 -19.50 21.59 -8.29
C ARG A 77 -20.05 20.47 -9.18
N ALA A 78 -20.35 19.33 -8.57
CA ALA A 78 -21.14 18.29 -9.20
C ALA A 78 -22.41 18.96 -9.75
N GLU A 79 -22.65 18.81 -11.05
CA GLU A 79 -23.88 19.28 -11.70
C GLU A 79 -25.08 18.74 -10.93
N PRO A 80 -26.12 19.55 -10.65
CA PRO A 80 -27.39 19.02 -10.21
C PRO A 80 -28.11 18.45 -11.44
N GLU A 81 -27.60 17.35 -11.99
CA GLU A 81 -28.36 16.56 -12.95
C GLU A 81 -29.17 15.48 -12.19
N ASP A 82 -30.49 15.63 -12.31
CA ASP A 82 -31.52 14.63 -12.04
C ASP A 82 -31.71 14.11 -10.62
N SER A 83 -32.00 15.02 -9.69
CA SER A 83 -32.59 14.70 -8.37
C SER A 83 -33.84 13.81 -8.46
N THR A 84 -34.58 13.82 -9.57
CA THR A 84 -35.78 13.00 -9.77
C THR A 84 -35.44 11.54 -10.11
N LYS A 85 -34.35 11.27 -10.85
CA LYS A 85 -33.90 9.91 -11.16
C LYS A 85 -33.33 9.20 -9.94
N PHE A 86 -32.59 9.92 -9.10
CA PHE A 86 -32.06 9.36 -7.84
C PHE A 86 -33.16 9.05 -6.82
N VAL A 87 -34.21 9.89 -6.72
CA VAL A 87 -35.37 9.62 -5.87
C VAL A 87 -36.17 8.41 -6.37
N ALA A 88 -36.36 8.27 -7.69
CA ALA A 88 -37.02 7.11 -8.27
C ALA A 88 -36.25 5.80 -8.01
N LEU A 89 -34.92 5.83 -8.16
CA LEU A 89 -34.04 4.69 -7.88
C LEU A 89 -34.05 4.29 -6.40
N THR A 90 -34.06 5.26 -5.48
CA THR A 90 -34.15 4.96 -4.04
C THR A 90 -35.50 4.35 -3.68
N LEU A 91 -36.61 4.87 -4.22
CA LEU A 91 -37.93 4.27 -4.00
C LEU A 91 -38.04 2.84 -4.55
N LEU A 92 -37.47 2.57 -5.73
CA LEU A 92 -37.40 1.23 -6.30
C LEU A 92 -36.55 0.27 -5.44
N SER A 93 -35.41 0.74 -4.92
CA SER A 93 -34.58 -0.09 -4.02
C SER A 93 -35.29 -0.40 -2.70
N VAL A 94 -36.02 0.55 -2.12
CA VAL A 94 -36.76 0.34 -0.88
C VAL A 94 -37.92 -0.65 -1.09
N ALA A 95 -38.63 -0.54 -2.22
CA ALA A 95 -39.68 -1.49 -2.59
C ALA A 95 -39.12 -2.91 -2.81
N ALA A 96 -37.95 -3.04 -3.45
CA ALA A 96 -37.29 -4.33 -3.65
C ALA A 96 -36.85 -4.95 -2.31
N ILE A 97 -36.24 -4.17 -1.42
CA ILE A 97 -35.83 -4.63 -0.09
C ILE A 97 -37.06 -5.06 0.74
N ALA A 98 -38.14 -4.27 0.72
CA ALA A 98 -39.39 -4.64 1.39
C ALA A 98 -39.98 -5.94 0.83
N GLY A 99 -39.93 -6.13 -0.49
CA GLY A 99 -40.35 -7.37 -1.15
C GLY A 99 -39.53 -8.59 -0.70
N VAL A 100 -38.20 -8.45 -0.62
CA VAL A 100 -37.31 -9.52 -0.14
C VAL A 100 -37.58 -9.83 1.34
N LEU A 101 -37.81 -8.82 2.18
CA LEU A 101 -38.14 -9.01 3.59
C LEU A 101 -39.49 -9.70 3.80
N LEU A 102 -40.50 -9.36 2.99
CA LEU A 102 -41.80 -10.04 3.02
C LEU A 102 -41.71 -11.49 2.53
N ALA A 103 -40.98 -11.73 1.44
CA ALA A 103 -40.77 -13.08 0.91
C ALA A 103 -40.00 -13.96 1.89
N SER A 104 -38.93 -13.44 2.50
CA SER A 104 -38.15 -14.16 3.51
C SER A 104 -38.94 -14.39 4.81
N GLY A 105 -39.78 -13.42 5.22
CA GLY A 105 -40.74 -13.60 6.32
C GLY A 105 -41.78 -14.68 6.04
N LEU A 106 -42.34 -14.72 4.82
CA LEU A 106 -43.26 -15.79 4.40
C LEU A 106 -42.58 -17.15 4.36
N ILE A 107 -41.37 -17.24 3.80
CA ILE A 107 -40.58 -18.48 3.79
C ILE A 107 -40.28 -18.93 5.23
N TYR A 108 -39.94 -18.00 6.13
CA TYR A 108 -39.72 -18.31 7.54
C TYR A 108 -40.99 -18.82 8.21
N CYS A 109 -42.15 -18.18 8.00
CA CYS A 109 -43.43 -18.64 8.55
C CYS A 109 -43.87 -20.01 8.00
N LEU A 110 -43.66 -20.26 6.70
CA LEU A 110 -43.93 -21.56 6.07
C LEU A 110 -42.98 -22.64 6.61
N ARG A 111 -41.69 -22.32 6.75
CA ARG A 111 -40.70 -23.24 7.29
C ARG A 111 -40.95 -23.52 8.77
N HIS A 112 -41.29 -22.51 9.57
CA HIS A 112 -41.62 -22.64 10.98
C HIS A 112 -42.90 -23.45 11.20
N SER A 113 -43.97 -23.20 10.43
CA SER A 113 -45.20 -23.99 10.51
C SER A 113 -44.99 -25.45 10.05
N SER A 114 -44.14 -25.69 9.05
CA SER A 114 -43.74 -27.04 8.65
C SER A 114 -42.92 -27.75 9.73
N HIS A 115 -42.03 -27.01 10.41
CA HIS A 115 -41.19 -27.54 11.48
C HIS A 115 -42.01 -27.86 12.73
N SER A 116 -43.01 -27.03 13.07
CA SER A 116 -43.98 -27.34 14.14
C SER A 116 -44.80 -28.59 13.83
N ARG A 117 -45.29 -28.74 12.59
CA ARG A 117 -46.00 -29.97 12.15
C ARG A 117 -45.10 -31.21 12.16
N LEU A 118 -43.81 -31.06 11.83
CA LEU A 118 -42.83 -32.14 11.90
C LEU A 118 -42.53 -32.52 13.36
N LYS A 119 -42.48 -31.53 14.27
CA LYS A 119 -42.26 -31.73 15.70
C LYS A 119 -43.46 -32.44 16.37
N GLU A 120 -44.69 -32.14 15.97
CA GLU A 120 -45.88 -32.90 16.39
C GLU A 120 -45.86 -34.34 15.87
N LYS A 121 -45.45 -34.56 14.62
CA LYS A 121 -45.30 -35.92 14.06
C LYS A 121 -44.18 -36.73 14.72
N LEU A 122 -43.09 -36.08 15.15
CA LEU A 122 -41.99 -36.71 15.90
C LEU A 122 -42.36 -36.96 17.37
N ALA A 123 -43.15 -36.08 17.99
CA ALA A 123 -43.65 -36.31 19.35
C ALA A 123 -44.61 -37.51 19.43
N GLY A 124 -45.35 -37.80 18.36
CA GLY A 124 -46.17 -39.02 18.24
C GLY A 124 -45.39 -40.32 18.03
N LEU A 125 -44.08 -40.25 17.73
CA LEU A 125 -43.20 -41.41 17.49
C LEU A 125 -42.26 -41.69 18.69
N ALA A 126 -42.32 -40.89 19.75
CA ALA A 126 -41.52 -41.06 20.96
C ALA A 126 -42.14 -42.05 21.97
N GLY A 127 -42.83 -43.08 21.48
CA GLY A 127 -43.33 -44.20 22.27
C GLY A 127 -42.61 -45.49 21.87
N ASP A 128 -41.62 -45.86 22.68
CA ASP A 128 -40.88 -47.14 22.75
C ASP A 128 -39.94 -47.53 21.57
N PRO A 129 -38.60 -47.55 21.78
CA PRO A 129 -37.67 -48.02 20.75
C PRO A 129 -37.51 -49.54 20.80
N GLY A 130 -37.96 -50.22 19.75
CA GLY A 130 -37.71 -51.65 19.54
C GLY A 130 -36.24 -51.98 19.18
N PRO A 131 -35.79 -53.23 19.40
CA PRO A 131 -34.38 -53.65 19.40
C PRO A 131 -33.67 -53.65 18.03
N ASP A 132 -34.36 -53.38 16.92
CA ASP A 132 -33.80 -53.47 15.57
C ASP A 132 -32.91 -52.28 15.17
N ALA A 133 -33.16 -51.08 15.71
CA ALA A 133 -32.41 -49.87 15.33
C ALA A 133 -30.94 -49.91 15.80
N THR A 134 -30.71 -50.54 16.96
CA THR A 134 -29.37 -50.67 17.56
C THR A 134 -28.54 -51.72 16.81
N ALA A 135 -29.17 -52.78 16.30
CA ALA A 135 -28.51 -53.83 15.52
C ALA A 135 -28.05 -53.32 14.14
N ALA A 136 -28.88 -52.51 13.47
CA ALA A 136 -28.54 -51.92 12.17
C ALA A 136 -27.35 -50.95 12.24
N TYR A 137 -27.21 -50.20 13.35
CA TYR A 137 -26.08 -49.30 13.56
C TYR A 137 -24.75 -50.05 13.78
N GLN A 138 -24.79 -51.15 14.53
CA GLN A 138 -23.60 -51.97 14.80
C GLN A 138 -23.07 -52.66 13.53
N GLU A 139 -23.95 -53.11 12.63
CA GLU A 139 -23.52 -53.73 11.37
C GLU A 139 -22.87 -52.72 10.40
N LEU A 140 -23.36 -51.47 10.37
CA LEU A 140 -22.75 -50.38 9.61
C LEU A 140 -21.34 -50.01 10.12
N CYS A 141 -21.14 -50.04 11.43
CA CYS A 141 -19.81 -49.84 12.03
C CYS A 141 -18.85 -51.00 11.66
N ARG A 142 -19.36 -52.23 11.58
CA ARG A 142 -18.58 -53.43 11.22
C ARG A 142 -18.12 -53.40 9.76
N GLN A 143 -19.00 -53.00 8.84
CA GLN A 143 -18.69 -52.91 7.41
C GLN A 143 -17.64 -51.82 7.09
N ARG A 144 -17.60 -50.73 7.85
CA ARG A 144 -16.67 -49.61 7.63
C ARG A 144 -15.22 -49.92 8.04
N MET A 145 -15.04 -50.84 8.99
CA MET A 145 -13.72 -51.25 9.47
C MET A 145 -13.08 -52.35 8.60
N ALA A 146 -13.86 -53.05 7.77
CA ALA A 146 -13.38 -54.14 6.92
C ALA A 146 -12.66 -53.68 5.63
N VAL A 147 -12.74 -52.39 5.25
CA VAL A 147 -12.30 -51.88 3.92
C VAL A 147 -10.88 -51.27 3.91
N ARG A 148 -10.06 -51.51 4.95
CA ARG A 148 -8.63 -51.13 4.91
C ARG A 148 -7.73 -52.26 5.37
N THR A 149 -7.56 -53.29 4.54
CA THR A 149 -6.32 -54.08 4.52
C THR A 149 -6.09 -54.65 3.12
N SER A 150 -4.81 -54.68 2.73
CA SER A 150 -4.20 -55.34 1.57
C SER A 150 -4.37 -54.70 0.18
N ASP A 151 -3.26 -54.17 -0.36
CA ASP A 151 -2.64 -54.78 -1.56
C ASP A 151 -1.28 -54.15 -1.89
N ARG A 152 -0.19 -54.90 -1.63
CA ARG A 152 0.89 -55.23 -2.59
C ARG A 152 2.03 -56.05 -1.92
N PRO A 153 2.76 -56.89 -2.67
CA PRO A 153 3.19 -58.22 -2.24
C PRO A 153 4.67 -58.33 -1.85
N GLU A 154 4.96 -59.36 -1.05
CA GLU A 154 6.28 -59.75 -0.52
C GLU A 154 7.22 -60.38 -1.57
N ALA A 155 8.53 -60.20 -1.36
CA ALA A 155 9.59 -61.12 -1.78
C ALA A 155 10.67 -61.21 -0.67
N PRO A 156 11.42 -62.33 -0.53
CA PRO A 156 11.91 -62.77 0.78
C PRO A 156 13.41 -62.56 1.06
N HIS A 157 13.71 -62.40 2.35
CA HIS A 157 14.91 -62.72 3.16
C HIS A 157 16.33 -62.59 2.59
N ALA A 158 17.18 -61.78 3.25
CA ALA A 158 18.52 -62.20 3.74
C ALA A 158 19.21 -61.19 4.70
N SER A 159 19.68 -61.72 5.84
CA SER A 159 20.92 -61.41 6.60
C SER A 159 21.32 -59.99 7.05
N ARG A 160 21.11 -59.73 8.35
CA ARG A 160 22.13 -59.67 9.44
C ARG A 160 23.52 -59.05 9.12
N VAL A 161 23.83 -57.86 9.66
CA VAL A 161 25.14 -57.55 10.29
C VAL A 161 25.04 -56.39 11.31
N ASN A 162 25.75 -56.56 12.43
CA ASN A 162 25.97 -55.62 13.55
C ASN A 162 26.73 -54.33 13.16
N SER A 163 26.57 -53.24 13.94
CA SER A 163 27.71 -52.60 14.62
C SER A 163 27.31 -51.44 15.57
N VAL A 164 27.56 -51.68 16.86
CA VAL A 164 28.05 -50.81 17.97
C VAL A 164 27.39 -49.45 18.27
N SER A 165 26.92 -49.37 19.53
CA SER A 165 26.67 -48.17 20.31
C SER A 165 27.97 -47.42 20.68
N SER A 166 27.91 -46.09 20.69
CA SER A 166 28.59 -45.29 21.70
C SER A 166 27.62 -44.25 22.24
N GLN A 167 27.35 -44.36 23.53
CA GLN A 167 26.54 -43.49 24.35
C GLN A 167 27.13 -42.08 24.38
N LEU A 168 26.32 -41.07 24.08
CA LEU A 168 26.32 -39.76 24.73
C LEU A 168 24.89 -39.22 24.61
N SER A 169 24.23 -39.10 25.75
CA SER A 169 22.86 -38.62 25.90
C SER A 169 22.78 -37.13 25.64
N ASP A 170 21.89 -36.69 24.76
CA ASP A 170 20.75 -35.81 25.08
C ASP A 170 19.86 -35.58 23.84
N GLY A 171 18.66 -36.17 23.87
CA GLY A 171 17.44 -35.74 23.17
C GLY A 171 17.39 -35.69 21.62
N PRO A 172 16.44 -36.38 20.95
CA PRO A 172 16.16 -36.13 19.54
C PRO A 172 15.49 -34.76 19.37
N LEU A 173 16.18 -33.82 18.72
CA LEU A 173 15.55 -32.67 18.07
C LEU A 173 14.59 -33.20 16.99
N PRO A 174 13.28 -32.94 17.06
CA PRO A 174 12.42 -33.23 15.93
C PRO A 174 12.74 -32.21 14.83
N SER A 175 13.19 -32.70 13.68
CA SER A 175 13.15 -31.95 12.43
C SER A 175 11.75 -31.34 12.27
N PRO A 176 11.59 -30.03 11.98
CA PRO A 176 10.26 -29.51 11.69
C PRO A 176 9.84 -30.03 10.32
N SER A 177 9.07 -31.11 10.37
CA SER A 177 8.22 -31.58 9.28
C SER A 177 7.33 -30.44 8.80
N ALA A 178 7.24 -30.30 7.47
CA ALA A 178 6.30 -29.46 6.76
C ALA A 178 4.92 -29.43 7.45
N ARG A 179 4.59 -28.31 8.08
CA ARG A 179 3.24 -28.00 8.55
C ARG A 179 2.80 -26.70 7.93
N SER A 180 1.88 -26.85 6.97
CA SER A 180 0.88 -25.85 6.63
C SER A 180 0.24 -25.32 7.92
N SER A 181 0.48 -24.05 8.25
CA SER A 181 -0.16 -23.36 9.36
C SER A 181 -0.27 -21.88 9.03
N THR A 182 -1.51 -21.41 8.99
CA THR A 182 -1.99 -20.07 8.66
C THR A 182 -1.70 -19.01 9.73
N SER A 183 -0.51 -19.05 10.35
CA SER A 183 -0.08 -18.03 11.32
C SER A 183 1.34 -17.57 11.00
N SER A 184 1.45 -16.55 10.14
CA SER A 184 2.72 -15.92 9.73
C SER A 184 3.26 -14.90 10.76
N TRP A 185 2.90 -15.07 12.03
CA TRP A 185 3.25 -14.14 13.11
C TRP A 185 4.28 -14.80 14.03
N SER A 186 5.45 -14.18 14.16
CA SER A 186 6.40 -14.53 15.23
C SER A 186 5.82 -14.08 16.57
N GLU A 187 5.68 -15.00 17.52
CA GLU A 187 5.05 -14.75 18.84
C GLU A 187 5.95 -14.03 19.86
N GLU A 188 7.24 -13.79 19.57
CA GLU A 188 8.16 -13.20 20.55
C GLU A 188 8.66 -11.80 20.11
N PRO A 189 8.26 -10.71 20.78
CA PRO A 189 8.88 -9.42 20.56
C PRO A 189 10.29 -9.44 21.14
N VAL A 190 11.30 -9.18 20.32
CA VAL A 190 12.61 -8.78 20.86
C VAL A 190 12.36 -7.44 21.57
N PRO A 191 12.46 -7.36 22.91
CA PRO A 191 12.29 -6.09 23.60
C PRO A 191 13.33 -5.11 23.05
N PRO A 192 12.97 -3.83 22.83
CA PRO A 192 13.94 -2.85 22.37
C PRO A 192 15.09 -2.83 23.39
N ASN A 193 16.30 -3.14 22.95
CA ASN A 193 17.50 -3.08 23.80
C ASN A 193 17.97 -1.62 23.95
N MET A 194 17.01 -0.71 24.11
CA MET A 194 17.22 0.71 24.29
C MET A 194 17.19 0.98 25.78
N ASP A 195 18.30 1.46 26.34
CA ASP A 195 18.32 1.90 27.72
C ASP A 195 17.53 3.21 27.89
N ILE A 196 16.96 3.40 29.08
CA ILE A 196 16.09 4.54 29.40
C ILE A 196 16.81 5.88 29.15
N SER A 197 18.12 5.96 29.41
CA SER A 197 18.88 7.21 29.26
C SER A 197 19.06 7.61 27.80
N THR A 198 19.41 6.65 26.94
CA THR A 198 19.48 6.84 25.49
C THR A 198 18.13 7.27 24.93
N GLY A 199 17.04 6.65 25.38
CA GLY A 199 15.70 7.06 24.95
C GLY A 199 15.38 8.52 25.29
N HIS A 200 15.69 8.99 26.50
CA HIS A 200 15.48 10.39 26.89
C HIS A 200 16.38 11.36 26.12
N MET A 201 17.64 10.98 25.84
CA MET A 201 18.55 11.80 25.02
C MET A 201 18.02 11.98 23.60
N VAL A 202 17.58 10.89 22.97
CA VAL A 202 17.02 10.94 21.61
C VAL A 202 15.72 11.73 21.61
N LEU A 203 14.84 11.53 22.58
CA LEU A 203 13.59 12.28 22.66
C LEU A 203 13.87 13.79 22.80
N ALA A 204 14.78 14.18 23.70
CA ALA A 204 15.19 15.57 23.87
C ALA A 204 15.78 16.16 22.58
N TYR A 205 16.63 15.39 21.87
CA TYR A 205 17.18 15.78 20.58
C TYR A 205 16.08 16.03 19.54
N MET A 206 15.13 15.09 19.39
CA MET A 206 14.06 15.22 18.41
C MET A 206 13.10 16.37 18.75
N GLU A 207 12.77 16.56 20.02
CA GLU A 207 11.94 17.67 20.48
C GLU A 207 12.60 19.04 20.25
N ASP A 208 13.90 19.17 20.54
CA ASP A 208 14.66 20.39 20.25
C ASP A 208 14.65 20.68 18.74
N HIS A 209 14.86 19.65 17.94
CA HIS A 209 14.85 19.74 16.48
C HIS A 209 13.50 20.25 15.94
N LEU A 210 12.39 19.71 16.46
CA LEU A 210 11.04 20.11 16.08
C LEU A 210 10.68 21.53 16.54
N LYS A 211 11.22 21.98 17.68
CA LYS A 211 11.05 23.35 18.20
C LYS A 211 11.89 24.36 17.43
N ASN A 212 13.10 23.99 17.00
CA ASN A 212 14.02 24.88 16.29
C ASN A 212 13.77 24.90 14.78
N LYS A 213 12.72 25.64 14.37
CA LYS A 213 12.32 25.76 12.95
C LYS A 213 13.42 26.30 12.02
N ASN A 214 14.32 27.14 12.52
CA ASN A 214 15.43 27.67 11.74
C ASN A 214 16.48 26.60 11.42
N ARG A 215 16.82 25.75 12.41
CA ARG A 215 17.72 24.62 12.21
C ARG A 215 17.14 23.64 11.18
N LEU A 216 15.89 23.24 11.39
CA LEU A 216 15.17 22.33 10.50
C LEU A 216 15.08 22.85 9.06
N GLN A 217 14.86 24.16 8.89
CA GLN A 217 14.87 24.80 7.57
C GLN A 217 16.25 24.71 6.89
N LYS A 218 17.33 25.01 7.61
CA LYS A 218 18.70 24.94 7.06
C LYS A 218 19.12 23.52 6.71
N GLU A 219 18.78 22.55 7.56
CA GLU A 219 19.05 21.14 7.27
C GLU A 219 18.27 20.66 6.04
N TRP A 220 17.00 21.06 5.91
CA TRP A 220 16.23 20.76 4.71
C TRP A 220 16.80 21.43 3.45
N GLU A 221 17.27 22.67 3.54
CA GLU A 221 17.96 23.36 2.43
C GLU A 221 19.25 22.64 2.02
N ALA A 222 20.05 22.17 2.98
CA ALA A 222 21.24 21.37 2.72
C ALA A 222 20.88 20.04 2.05
N LEU A 223 19.85 19.35 2.54
CA LEU A 223 19.33 18.13 1.92
C LEU A 223 18.83 18.40 0.49
N CYS A 224 18.13 19.50 0.24
CA CYS A 224 17.70 19.87 -1.12
C CYS A 224 18.87 20.11 -2.08
N ALA A 225 20.01 20.59 -1.57
CA ALA A 225 21.24 20.78 -2.35
C ALA A 225 22.09 19.50 -2.44
N TYR A 226 21.75 18.45 -1.69
CA TYR A 226 22.48 17.20 -1.67
C TYR A 226 22.35 16.45 -2.98
N GLN A 227 23.48 15.99 -3.51
CA GLN A 227 23.56 15.16 -4.70
C GLN A 227 24.45 13.95 -4.39
N ALA A 228 23.93 12.75 -4.67
CA ALA A 228 24.67 11.52 -4.52
C ALA A 228 25.81 11.44 -5.54
N GLU A 229 26.91 10.78 -5.16
CA GLU A 229 28.03 10.51 -6.05
C GLU A 229 28.39 9.01 -5.97
N PRO A 230 28.19 8.22 -7.04
CA PRO A 230 27.65 8.60 -8.35
C PRO A 230 26.11 8.81 -8.33
N SER A 231 25.58 9.64 -9.23
CA SER A 231 24.13 9.89 -9.41
C SER A 231 23.59 9.56 -10.81
N SER A 232 24.30 8.73 -11.58
CA SER A 232 23.91 8.35 -12.95
C SER A 232 22.65 7.46 -12.96
N SER A 233 21.73 7.71 -13.89
CA SER A 233 20.53 6.89 -14.15
C SER A 233 20.34 6.62 -15.65
N LEU A 234 21.43 6.46 -16.39
CA LEU A 234 21.43 6.35 -17.85
C LEU A 234 20.72 5.08 -18.33
N VAL A 235 20.78 3.97 -17.59
CA VAL A 235 20.07 2.74 -17.95
C VAL A 235 18.55 2.95 -17.86
N ALA A 236 18.10 3.62 -16.81
CA ALA A 236 16.69 3.95 -16.60
C ALA A 236 16.16 4.93 -17.66
N GLN A 237 17.02 5.80 -18.19
CA GLN A 237 16.69 6.80 -19.20
C GLN A 237 16.67 6.28 -20.65
N ARG A 238 17.10 5.03 -20.90
CA ARG A 238 17.05 4.44 -22.25
C ARG A 238 15.62 4.44 -22.79
N GLU A 239 15.48 4.63 -24.11
CA GLU A 239 14.18 4.68 -24.78
C GLU A 239 13.33 3.41 -24.53
N GLU A 240 13.98 2.25 -24.49
CA GLU A 240 13.34 0.95 -24.18
C GLU A 240 12.79 0.85 -22.75
N ASN A 241 13.39 1.58 -21.80
CA ASN A 241 13.05 1.56 -20.37
C ASN A 241 12.14 2.71 -19.95
N ALA A 242 12.10 3.80 -20.72
CA ALA A 242 11.21 4.93 -20.51
C ALA A 242 9.73 4.53 -20.24
N PRO A 243 9.08 3.62 -21.00
CA PRO A 243 7.70 3.22 -20.72
C PRO A 243 7.53 2.39 -19.44
N LYS A 244 8.63 1.88 -18.86
CA LYS A 244 8.64 1.17 -17.57
C LYS A 244 8.78 2.12 -16.37
N ASN A 245 8.92 3.43 -16.59
CA ASN A 245 9.06 4.44 -15.54
C ASN A 245 7.77 5.24 -15.35
N ARG A 246 7.27 5.29 -14.11
CA ARG A 246 6.08 6.09 -13.77
C ARG A 246 6.42 7.58 -13.67
N CYS A 247 7.56 7.91 -13.09
CA CYS A 247 8.00 9.28 -12.85
C CYS A 247 9.43 9.47 -13.39
N PRO A 248 9.63 10.33 -14.41
CA PRO A 248 10.97 10.61 -14.95
C PRO A 248 11.92 11.26 -13.94
N ALA A 249 11.40 11.90 -12.89
CA ALA A 249 12.19 12.55 -11.85
C ALA A 249 12.74 11.57 -10.79
N VAL A 250 12.23 10.32 -10.75
CA VAL A 250 12.63 9.31 -9.77
C VAL A 250 13.00 8.02 -10.51
N LEU A 251 14.28 7.92 -10.86
CA LEU A 251 14.84 6.78 -11.58
C LEU A 251 15.86 6.07 -10.70
N ALA A 252 15.93 4.73 -10.77
CA ALA A 252 16.99 4.02 -10.06
C ALA A 252 18.37 4.45 -10.58
N TYR A 253 19.35 4.56 -9.68
CA TYR A 253 20.73 4.81 -10.11
C TYR A 253 21.33 3.57 -10.76
N ASP A 254 22.25 3.78 -11.71
CA ASP A 254 22.91 2.71 -12.45
C ASP A 254 23.73 1.79 -11.54
N HIS A 255 24.40 2.34 -10.51
CA HIS A 255 25.17 1.58 -9.52
C HIS A 255 24.31 0.89 -8.46
N CYS A 256 23.05 1.28 -8.32
CA CYS A 256 22.15 0.84 -7.25
C CYS A 256 20.72 0.58 -7.79
N ARG A 257 20.61 -0.34 -8.75
CA ARG A 257 19.33 -0.83 -9.30
C ARG A 257 19.18 -2.33 -9.11
N ILE A 258 17.93 -2.77 -9.00
CA ILE A 258 17.59 -4.19 -9.07
C ILE A 258 17.76 -4.67 -10.51
N LEU A 259 18.39 -5.84 -10.67
CA LEU A 259 18.61 -6.52 -11.94
C LEU A 259 17.71 -7.76 -11.98
N LEU A 260 16.75 -7.78 -12.90
CA LEU A 260 15.97 -8.98 -13.16
C LEU A 260 16.79 -9.95 -14.02
N LYS A 261 16.60 -11.27 -13.84
CA LYS A 261 17.18 -12.25 -14.75
C LYS A 261 16.48 -12.16 -16.12
N ALA A 262 17.20 -11.68 -17.12
CA ALA A 262 16.65 -11.47 -18.47
C ALA A 262 16.05 -12.76 -19.07
N GLU A 263 16.63 -13.93 -18.76
CA GLU A 263 16.17 -15.23 -19.23
C GLU A 263 14.80 -15.63 -18.66
N SER A 264 14.44 -15.07 -17.48
CA SER A 264 13.16 -15.30 -16.80
C SER A 264 12.16 -14.16 -17.03
N SER A 265 12.58 -13.07 -17.68
CA SER A 265 11.72 -11.93 -17.96
C SER A 265 10.85 -12.16 -19.19
N HIS A 266 9.58 -11.79 -19.08
CA HIS A 266 8.64 -11.85 -20.20
C HIS A 266 9.04 -10.95 -21.39
N SER A 267 9.88 -9.93 -21.15
CA SER A 267 10.35 -8.97 -22.16
C SER A 267 11.80 -9.19 -22.55
N GLY A 268 12.50 -10.16 -21.94
CA GLY A 268 13.94 -10.35 -22.13
C GLY A 268 14.79 -9.20 -21.57
N SER A 269 14.21 -8.33 -20.73
CA SER A 269 14.85 -7.14 -20.15
C SER A 269 15.24 -7.40 -18.69
N ASP A 270 16.36 -6.82 -18.25
CA ASP A 270 16.80 -6.84 -16.85
C ASP A 270 16.22 -5.67 -16.03
N TYR A 271 15.46 -4.77 -16.65
CA TYR A 271 15.13 -3.47 -16.08
C TYR A 271 13.80 -3.48 -15.33
N ILE A 272 13.87 -2.99 -14.09
CA ILE A 272 12.74 -2.53 -13.27
C ILE A 272 13.18 -1.27 -12.50
N ASN A 273 12.29 -0.28 -12.35
CA ASN A 273 12.59 0.92 -11.55
C ASN A 273 12.48 0.62 -10.05
N ALA A 274 13.51 -0.03 -9.53
CA ALA A 274 13.65 -0.38 -8.12
C ALA A 274 15.12 -0.29 -7.69
N SER A 275 15.34 0.11 -6.44
CA SER A 275 16.68 0.22 -5.84
C SER A 275 16.74 -0.62 -4.56
N PRO A 276 17.78 -1.45 -4.39
CA PRO A 276 18.06 -2.04 -3.08
C PRO A 276 18.43 -0.91 -2.10
N VAL A 277 17.98 -1.03 -0.85
CA VAL A 277 18.34 -0.10 0.23
C VAL A 277 18.95 -0.89 1.38
N MET A 278 20.23 -0.68 1.57
CA MET A 278 21.07 -1.24 2.62
C MET A 278 20.91 -0.41 3.89
N ASP A 279 20.76 -1.10 5.02
CA ASP A 279 20.84 -0.51 6.36
C ASP A 279 22.29 -0.59 6.85
N HIS A 280 22.64 -1.62 7.63
CA HIS A 280 23.96 -1.80 8.24
C HIS A 280 24.82 -2.87 7.54
N ASP A 281 24.21 -3.90 6.94
CA ASP A 281 24.93 -4.93 6.17
C ASP A 281 24.90 -4.58 4.68
N PRO A 282 26.03 -4.18 4.07
CA PRO A 282 26.07 -3.81 2.66
C PRO A 282 25.84 -5.00 1.72
N ARG A 283 25.88 -6.24 2.23
CA ARG A 283 25.70 -7.45 1.42
C ARG A 283 24.24 -7.88 1.30
N ASN A 284 23.39 -7.45 2.23
CA ASN A 284 22.00 -7.87 2.32
C ASN A 284 21.11 -6.63 2.41
N PRO A 285 20.40 -6.25 1.34
CA PRO A 285 19.51 -5.10 1.39
C PRO A 285 18.39 -5.36 2.40
N ALA A 286 18.11 -4.37 3.25
CA ALA A 286 17.02 -4.43 4.21
C ALA A 286 15.67 -4.14 3.51
N TYR A 287 15.71 -3.31 2.46
CA TYR A 287 14.53 -2.94 1.69
C TYR A 287 14.81 -2.97 0.19
N ILE A 288 13.74 -3.02 -0.59
CA ILE A 288 13.75 -2.63 -2.00
C ILE A 288 12.74 -1.50 -2.14
N ALA A 289 13.22 -0.30 -2.49
CA ALA A 289 12.37 0.84 -2.79
C ALA A 289 12.02 0.86 -4.29
N THR A 290 10.74 0.82 -4.61
CA THR A 290 10.26 0.73 -6.01
C THR A 290 9.06 1.62 -6.25
N GLN A 291 8.83 1.99 -7.51
CA GLN A 291 7.59 2.67 -7.92
C GLN A 291 6.36 1.73 -7.80
N GLY A 292 5.17 2.32 -7.73
CA GLY A 292 3.91 1.60 -7.88
C GLY A 292 3.79 0.99 -9.28
N PRO A 293 3.57 -0.32 -9.42
CA PRO A 293 3.57 -1.00 -10.72
C PRO A 293 2.71 -0.31 -11.77
N LEU A 294 3.19 -0.30 -13.00
CA LEU A 294 2.44 0.09 -14.20
C LEU A 294 1.81 -1.16 -14.82
N PRO A 295 0.78 -1.03 -15.68
CA PRO A 295 0.22 -2.18 -16.38
C PRO A 295 1.29 -3.04 -17.08
N ALA A 296 2.28 -2.39 -17.71
CA ALA A 296 3.37 -3.06 -18.42
C ALA A 296 4.44 -3.69 -17.52
N THR A 297 4.48 -3.36 -16.22
CA THR A 297 5.55 -3.79 -15.31
C THR A 297 5.04 -4.68 -14.16
N VAL A 298 3.79 -5.16 -14.22
CA VAL A 298 3.24 -6.05 -13.19
C VAL A 298 3.99 -7.38 -13.15
N ALA A 299 4.29 -7.95 -14.32
CA ALA A 299 5.06 -9.19 -14.41
C ALA A 299 6.50 -8.99 -13.91
N ASP A 300 7.17 -7.91 -14.32
CA ASP A 300 8.49 -7.51 -13.82
C ASP A 300 8.50 -7.36 -12.27
N PHE A 301 7.44 -6.79 -11.70
CA PHE A 301 7.28 -6.64 -10.25
C PHE A 301 7.19 -7.99 -9.53
N TRP A 302 6.38 -8.93 -10.02
CA TRP A 302 6.28 -10.26 -9.41
C TRP A 302 7.53 -11.11 -9.62
N GLN A 303 8.24 -10.91 -10.74
CA GLN A 303 9.59 -11.47 -10.94
C GLN A 303 10.55 -10.96 -9.86
N MET A 304 10.59 -9.64 -9.62
CA MET A 304 11.40 -9.04 -8.55
C MET A 304 11.05 -9.64 -7.18
N VAL A 305 9.76 -9.71 -6.82
CA VAL A 305 9.30 -10.32 -5.55
C VAL A 305 9.82 -11.74 -5.40
N TRP A 306 9.75 -12.54 -6.48
CA TRP A 306 10.20 -13.92 -6.48
C TRP A 306 11.72 -14.06 -6.35
N GLU A 307 12.47 -13.35 -7.20
CA GLU A 307 13.93 -13.43 -7.29
C GLU A 307 14.61 -12.88 -6.03
N SER A 308 14.05 -11.83 -5.41
CA SER A 308 14.60 -11.23 -4.21
C SER A 308 14.31 -12.03 -2.93
N GLY A 309 13.50 -13.09 -3.01
CA GLY A 309 13.07 -13.83 -1.82
C GLY A 309 12.08 -13.06 -0.94
N CYS A 310 11.52 -11.94 -1.42
CA CYS A 310 10.66 -11.08 -0.63
C CYS A 310 9.39 -11.80 -0.19
N VAL A 311 9.06 -11.68 1.10
CA VAL A 311 7.80 -12.19 1.69
C VAL A 311 6.93 -11.07 2.29
N VAL A 312 7.40 -9.82 2.29
CA VAL A 312 6.66 -8.67 2.83
C VAL A 312 6.67 -7.51 1.83
N ILE A 313 5.49 -7.07 1.43
CA ILE A 313 5.28 -5.89 0.59
C ILE A 313 4.60 -4.80 1.42
N VAL A 314 5.13 -3.59 1.39
CA VAL A 314 4.55 -2.39 2.01
C VAL A 314 4.11 -1.44 0.92
N MET A 315 2.79 -1.28 0.78
CA MET A 315 2.13 -0.38 -0.18
C MET A 315 1.60 0.85 0.55
N LEU A 316 2.12 2.03 0.22
CA LEU A 316 1.84 3.29 0.92
C LEU A 316 0.98 4.26 0.10
N THR A 317 0.20 3.74 -0.85
CA THR A 317 -0.66 4.55 -1.71
C THR A 317 -1.97 3.82 -2.02
N PRO A 318 -3.12 4.51 -2.08
CA PRO A 318 -4.27 3.99 -2.81
C PRO A 318 -3.95 3.88 -4.31
N LEU A 319 -4.77 3.16 -5.07
CA LEU A 319 -4.59 3.00 -6.52
C LEU A 319 -4.73 4.33 -7.29
N SER A 320 -5.56 5.23 -6.78
CA SER A 320 -5.81 6.55 -7.35
C SER A 320 -6.03 7.59 -6.29
N GLU A 321 -5.60 8.81 -6.56
CA GLU A 321 -5.77 9.99 -5.70
C GLU A 321 -6.23 11.16 -6.58
N ASN A 322 -7.32 11.82 -6.22
CA ASN A 322 -7.85 12.97 -6.99
C ASN A 322 -8.00 12.69 -8.51
N GLY A 323 -8.36 11.46 -8.88
CA GLY A 323 -8.49 11.02 -10.28
C GLY A 323 -7.16 10.64 -10.96
N VAL A 324 -6.02 10.85 -10.31
CA VAL A 324 -4.69 10.48 -10.82
C VAL A 324 -4.33 9.06 -10.36
N ARG A 325 -3.98 8.19 -11.31
CA ARG A 325 -3.60 6.80 -11.02
C ARG A 325 -2.19 6.75 -10.41
N GLN A 326 -2.10 6.38 -9.14
CA GLN A 326 -0.84 6.27 -8.39
C GLN A 326 -0.21 4.89 -8.51
N CYS A 327 -1.01 3.84 -8.61
CA CYS A 327 -0.54 2.46 -8.72
C CYS A 327 -1.51 1.66 -9.58
N TYR A 328 -1.00 0.75 -10.41
CA TYR A 328 -1.86 -0.24 -11.06
C TYR A 328 -2.21 -1.36 -10.07
N HIS A 329 -3.38 -1.96 -10.25
CA HIS A 329 -3.83 -3.09 -9.45
C HIS A 329 -3.06 -4.36 -9.84
N TYR A 330 -2.07 -4.75 -9.04
CA TYR A 330 -1.13 -5.82 -9.38
C TYR A 330 -1.41 -7.14 -8.65
N TRP A 331 -2.56 -7.27 -7.98
CA TRP A 331 -2.96 -8.47 -7.25
C TRP A 331 -4.39 -8.91 -7.65
N PRO A 332 -4.82 -10.14 -7.34
CA PRO A 332 -6.22 -10.57 -7.55
C PRO A 332 -7.16 -10.04 -6.46
N ASP A 333 -8.38 -9.65 -6.84
CA ASP A 333 -9.45 -9.33 -5.89
C ASP A 333 -10.04 -10.59 -5.24
N GLU A 334 -10.06 -11.70 -5.99
CA GLU A 334 -10.52 -13.01 -5.54
C GLU A 334 -9.79 -14.12 -6.31
N GLY A 335 -9.63 -15.28 -5.68
CA GLY A 335 -8.94 -16.42 -6.28
C GLY A 335 -7.51 -16.06 -6.71
N SER A 336 -7.15 -16.40 -7.94
CA SER A 336 -5.79 -16.28 -8.47
C SER A 336 -5.70 -15.53 -9.80
N ASN A 337 -4.66 -14.73 -9.95
CA ASN A 337 -4.23 -14.14 -11.22
C ASN A 337 -2.85 -14.66 -11.63
N LEU A 338 -2.64 -14.82 -12.95
CA LEU A 338 -1.36 -15.22 -13.51
C LEU A 338 -0.63 -14.01 -14.09
N TYR A 339 0.57 -13.74 -13.57
CA TYR A 339 1.47 -12.70 -14.05
C TYR A 339 2.73 -13.36 -14.63
N HIS A 340 2.76 -13.51 -15.96
CA HIS A 340 3.76 -14.35 -16.64
C HIS A 340 3.74 -15.81 -16.14
N VAL A 341 4.71 -16.22 -15.34
CA VAL A 341 4.80 -17.57 -14.73
C VAL A 341 4.48 -17.58 -13.24
N TYR A 342 4.13 -16.42 -12.69
CA TYR A 342 3.84 -16.23 -11.27
C TYR A 342 2.33 -16.23 -11.06
N GLU A 343 1.81 -17.33 -10.52
CA GLU A 343 0.43 -17.44 -10.07
C GLU A 343 0.33 -16.86 -8.66
N VAL A 344 -0.46 -15.80 -8.51
CA VAL A 344 -0.69 -15.12 -7.24
C VAL A 344 -2.12 -15.40 -6.84
N ASN A 345 -2.32 -16.06 -5.70
CA ASN A 345 -3.63 -16.37 -5.16
C ASN A 345 -3.88 -15.59 -3.86
N LEU A 346 -4.98 -14.83 -3.79
CA LEU A 346 -5.42 -14.19 -2.55
C LEU A 346 -5.92 -15.26 -1.58
N VAL A 347 -5.25 -15.37 -0.44
CA VAL A 347 -5.62 -16.30 0.63
C VAL A 347 -6.51 -15.63 1.65
N SER A 348 -6.17 -14.40 2.03
CA SER A 348 -6.96 -13.63 2.98
C SER A 348 -6.74 -12.14 2.79
N GLU A 349 -7.78 -11.37 3.08
CA GLU A 349 -7.74 -9.92 3.25
C GLU A 349 -8.33 -9.58 4.62
N HIS A 350 -7.58 -8.80 5.40
CA HIS A 350 -8.00 -8.36 6.72
C HIS A 350 -7.90 -6.84 6.82
N ILE A 351 -9.05 -6.19 6.90
CA ILE A 351 -9.17 -4.76 7.16
C ILE A 351 -8.97 -4.54 8.66
N TRP A 352 -7.86 -3.90 9.05
CA TRP A 352 -7.54 -3.68 10.47
C TRP A 352 -8.21 -2.42 11.00
N CYS A 353 -8.22 -1.37 10.20
CA CYS A 353 -8.89 -0.10 10.45
C CYS A 353 -9.10 0.63 9.12
N GLU A 354 -9.66 1.84 9.18
CA GLU A 354 -9.86 2.68 7.99
C GLU A 354 -8.54 3.09 7.32
N ASP A 355 -7.43 3.09 8.07
CA ASP A 355 -6.12 3.53 7.57
C ASP A 355 -5.34 2.45 6.83
N PHE A 356 -5.56 1.16 7.14
CA PHE A 356 -4.80 0.09 6.50
C PHE A 356 -5.46 -1.29 6.57
N LEU A 357 -5.05 -2.14 5.62
CA LEU A 357 -5.42 -3.55 5.54
C LEU A 357 -4.19 -4.42 5.29
N VAL A 358 -4.36 -5.74 5.45
CA VAL A 358 -3.32 -6.73 5.20
C VAL A 358 -3.87 -7.84 4.32
N ARG A 359 -3.16 -8.15 3.23
CA ARG A 359 -3.44 -9.29 2.36
C ARG A 359 -2.38 -10.36 2.52
N SER A 360 -2.79 -11.62 2.49
CA SER A 360 -1.88 -12.76 2.38
C SER A 360 -2.07 -13.40 1.01
N PHE A 361 -0.96 -13.55 0.29
CA PHE A 361 -0.91 -14.18 -1.01
C PHE A 361 -0.18 -15.52 -0.93
N TYR A 362 -0.67 -16.49 -1.68
CA TYR A 362 0.07 -17.68 -2.06
C TYR A 362 0.65 -17.46 -3.45
N LEU A 363 1.98 -17.37 -3.53
CA LEU A 363 2.72 -17.11 -4.75
C LEU A 363 3.36 -18.43 -5.22
N LYS A 364 3.04 -18.85 -6.44
CA LYS A 364 3.58 -20.05 -7.07
C LYS A 364 4.30 -19.71 -8.37
N ASN A 365 5.52 -20.22 -8.51
CA ASN A 365 6.22 -20.21 -9.79
C ASN A 365 5.84 -21.47 -10.57
N LEU A 366 5.16 -21.30 -11.71
CA LEU A 366 4.67 -22.42 -12.52
C LEU A 366 5.77 -23.16 -13.27
N GLN A 367 6.95 -22.57 -13.45
CA GLN A 367 8.09 -23.26 -14.07
C GLN A 367 8.79 -24.21 -13.08
N THR A 368 9.02 -23.76 -11.84
CA THR A 368 9.73 -24.56 -10.83
C THR A 368 8.80 -25.34 -9.90
N ASN A 369 7.50 -25.02 -9.89
CA ASN A 369 6.51 -25.50 -8.93
C ASN A 369 6.81 -25.17 -7.46
N GLU A 370 7.77 -24.29 -7.20
CA GLU A 370 8.04 -23.77 -5.86
C GLU A 370 6.95 -22.78 -5.46
N THR A 371 6.71 -22.67 -4.16
CA THR A 371 5.68 -21.80 -3.60
C THR A 371 6.16 -21.03 -2.37
N ARG A 372 5.59 -19.84 -2.16
CA ARG A 372 5.89 -18.96 -1.03
C ARG A 372 4.64 -18.20 -0.59
N THR A 373 4.59 -17.81 0.67
CA THR A 373 3.58 -16.88 1.17
C THR A 373 4.14 -15.46 1.17
N VAL A 374 3.40 -14.51 0.61
CA VAL A 374 3.76 -13.10 0.59
C VAL A 374 2.66 -12.30 1.29
N THR A 375 3.03 -11.47 2.26
CA THR A 375 2.09 -10.61 2.97
C THR A 375 2.23 -9.18 2.47
N GLN A 376 1.13 -8.60 1.97
CA GLN A 376 1.07 -7.20 1.58
C GLN A 376 0.37 -6.39 2.67
N PHE A 377 1.06 -5.38 3.16
CA PHE A 377 0.56 -4.36 4.06
C PHE A 377 0.21 -3.13 3.24
N HIS A 378 -1.07 -2.74 3.22
CA HIS A 378 -1.56 -1.64 2.39
C HIS A 378 -2.08 -0.50 3.26
N PHE A 379 -1.33 0.60 3.32
CA PHE A 379 -1.71 1.83 3.99
C PHE A 379 -2.49 2.72 3.01
N LEU A 380 -3.71 3.10 3.39
CA LEU A 380 -4.73 3.72 2.53
C LEU A 380 -4.83 5.23 2.75
N SER A 381 -4.53 5.72 3.96
CA SER A 381 -4.80 7.11 4.36
C SER A 381 -3.63 8.09 4.18
N TRP A 382 -2.59 7.70 3.44
CA TRP A 382 -1.48 8.60 3.08
C TRP A 382 -1.70 9.18 1.69
N TYR A 383 -2.40 10.32 1.62
CA TYR A 383 -2.74 11.01 0.37
C TYR A 383 -1.75 12.13 0.02
N ASP A 384 -1.44 12.26 -1.27
CA ASP A 384 -0.71 13.34 -1.93
C ASP A 384 0.68 13.67 -1.30
N GLN A 385 1.35 14.71 -1.80
CA GLN A 385 2.63 15.27 -1.31
C GLN A 385 2.65 15.70 0.17
N GLY A 386 1.59 15.42 0.91
CA GLY A 386 1.47 15.64 2.35
C GLY A 386 1.96 14.46 3.18
N VAL A 387 1.45 14.42 4.41
CA VAL A 387 1.78 13.43 5.43
C VAL A 387 0.49 12.87 6.04
N PRO A 388 0.50 11.66 6.62
CA PRO A 388 -0.67 11.14 7.32
C PRO A 388 -1.16 12.12 8.39
N SER A 389 -2.47 12.24 8.56
CA SER A 389 -3.08 13.09 9.59
C SER A 389 -2.73 12.66 11.01
N SER A 390 -2.33 11.40 11.17
CA SER A 390 -1.96 10.77 12.44
C SER A 390 -0.69 9.94 12.25
N THR A 391 0.35 10.34 12.97
CA THR A 391 1.59 9.57 13.17
C THR A 391 1.32 8.20 13.80
N ARG A 392 0.39 8.14 14.77
CA ARG A 392 0.01 6.90 15.46
C ARG A 392 -0.46 5.81 14.49
N SER A 393 -1.28 6.16 13.49
CA SER A 393 -1.78 5.18 12.52
C SER A 393 -0.64 4.54 11.73
N LEU A 394 0.35 5.34 11.30
CA LEU A 394 1.53 4.84 10.60
C LEU A 394 2.44 4.01 11.52
N LEU A 395 2.61 4.42 12.78
CA LEU A 395 3.40 3.67 13.76
C LEU A 395 2.76 2.32 14.10
N ASP A 396 1.44 2.26 14.25
CA ASP A 396 0.70 1.01 14.46
C ASP A 396 0.83 0.07 13.24
N PHE A 397 0.69 0.62 12.04
CA PHE A 397 0.97 -0.10 10.79
C PHE A 397 2.40 -0.63 10.76
N ARG A 398 3.40 0.20 11.08
CA ARG A 398 4.82 -0.19 11.14
C ARG A 398 5.06 -1.32 12.14
N ARG A 399 4.46 -1.27 13.34
CA ARG A 399 4.57 -2.33 14.34
C ARG A 399 4.01 -3.65 13.81
N LYS A 400 2.94 -3.63 13.03
CA LYS A 400 2.39 -4.83 12.36
C LYS A 400 3.37 -5.38 11.31
N VAL A 401 3.94 -4.52 10.46
CA VAL A 401 4.98 -4.93 9.50
C VAL A 401 6.19 -5.52 10.24
N SER A 402 6.60 -4.91 11.35
CA SER A 402 7.78 -5.32 12.11
C SER A 402 7.64 -6.68 12.78
N LYS A 403 6.42 -7.04 13.22
CA LYS A 403 6.08 -8.34 13.81
C LYS A 403 5.78 -9.44 12.79
N CYS A 404 5.70 -9.09 11.51
CA CYS A 404 5.49 -10.06 10.45
C CYS A 404 6.75 -10.88 10.22
N TYR A 405 6.60 -12.15 9.83
CA TYR A 405 7.73 -12.95 9.37
C TYR A 405 8.38 -12.33 8.13
N LYS A 406 9.68 -12.02 8.21
CA LYS A 406 10.43 -11.31 7.14
C LYS A 406 11.29 -12.22 6.25
N GLY A 407 11.24 -13.55 6.42
CA GLY A 407 12.24 -14.43 5.79
C GLY A 407 13.64 -14.20 6.37
N ARG A 408 14.54 -15.19 6.21
CA ARG A 408 15.94 -14.98 6.62
C ARG A 408 16.66 -14.15 5.56
N SER A 409 17.10 -12.96 5.92
CA SER A 409 17.88 -12.05 5.06
C SER A 409 17.18 -11.63 3.76
N CYS A 410 15.84 -11.59 3.75
CA CYS A 410 15.07 -11.11 2.60
C CYS A 410 14.70 -9.63 2.79
N PRO A 411 14.76 -8.81 1.73
CA PRO A 411 14.35 -7.41 1.80
C PRO A 411 12.83 -7.27 1.91
N ILE A 412 12.38 -6.19 2.55
CA ILE A 412 10.99 -5.72 2.48
C ILE A 412 10.85 -4.85 1.23
N ILE A 413 9.91 -5.19 0.34
CA ILE A 413 9.59 -4.31 -0.79
C ILE A 413 8.70 -3.18 -0.28
N VAL A 414 9.12 -1.92 -0.47
CA VAL A 414 8.36 -0.73 -0.07
C VAL A 414 8.07 0.11 -1.30
N HIS A 415 6.80 0.38 -1.56
CA HIS A 415 6.40 1.20 -2.71
C HIS A 415 5.25 2.16 -2.37
N CYS A 416 5.22 3.26 -3.11
CA CYS A 416 4.10 4.18 -3.16
C CYS A 416 3.73 4.40 -4.64
N SER A 417 3.70 5.65 -5.11
CA SER A 417 3.55 5.99 -6.53
C SER A 417 4.92 6.03 -7.21
N ASP A 418 5.78 7.00 -6.90
CA ASP A 418 7.14 7.11 -7.46
C ASP A 418 8.19 6.25 -6.76
N GLY A 419 7.87 5.72 -5.58
CA GLY A 419 8.81 4.94 -4.78
C GLY A 419 9.87 5.78 -4.07
N ALA A 420 9.63 7.08 -3.85
CA ALA A 420 10.59 7.98 -3.22
C ALA A 420 10.01 8.79 -2.06
N GLY A 421 8.91 9.54 -2.25
CA GLY A 421 8.38 10.41 -1.19
C GLY A 421 7.92 9.63 0.04
N ARG A 422 6.76 8.98 -0.07
CA ARG A 422 6.15 8.17 1.02
C ARG A 422 7.01 6.96 1.38
N SER A 423 7.52 6.25 0.37
CA SER A 423 8.44 5.13 0.56
C SER A 423 9.69 5.54 1.34
N GLY A 424 10.33 6.64 0.96
CA GLY A 424 11.52 7.14 1.65
C GLY A 424 11.21 7.60 3.07
N THR A 425 10.05 8.21 3.29
CA THR A 425 9.62 8.64 4.63
C THR A 425 9.39 7.43 5.55
N TYR A 426 8.70 6.40 5.05
CA TYR A 426 8.50 5.16 5.81
C TYR A 426 9.83 4.44 6.11
N ILE A 427 10.70 4.29 5.10
CA ILE A 427 12.00 3.65 5.27
C ILE A 427 12.88 4.43 6.25
N LEU A 428 12.88 5.77 6.19
CA LEU A 428 13.63 6.62 7.12
C LEU A 428 13.18 6.39 8.58
N ILE A 429 11.87 6.44 8.82
CA ILE A 429 11.29 6.17 10.15
C ILE A 429 11.67 4.76 10.62
N ASP A 430 11.48 3.75 9.77
CA ASP A 430 11.75 2.36 10.13
C ASP A 430 13.23 2.11 10.41
N MET A 431 14.12 2.64 9.57
CA MET A 431 15.56 2.48 9.70
C MET A 431 16.08 3.15 10.98
N VAL A 432 15.65 4.38 11.27
CA VAL A 432 16.02 5.09 12.50
C VAL A 432 15.57 4.32 13.73
N LEU A 433 14.30 3.92 13.78
CA LEU A 433 13.77 3.17 14.93
C LEU A 433 14.42 1.79 15.10
N ASN A 434 14.78 1.12 14.01
CA ASN A 434 15.53 -0.14 14.07
C ASN A 434 16.96 0.05 14.56
N LYS A 435 17.66 1.13 14.15
CA LYS A 435 18.98 1.49 14.69
C LYS A 435 18.92 1.73 16.20
N MET A 436 17.89 2.42 16.67
CA MET A 436 17.64 2.62 18.11
C MET A 436 17.43 1.32 18.86
N ALA A 437 16.55 0.45 18.34
CA ALA A 437 16.26 -0.83 18.97
C ALA A 437 17.49 -1.74 19.06
N LYS A 438 18.47 -1.56 18.15
CA LYS A 438 19.78 -2.23 18.16
C LYS A 438 20.82 -1.57 19.10
N GLY A 439 20.46 -0.50 19.80
CA GLY A 439 21.32 0.16 20.79
C GLY A 439 22.20 1.29 20.24
N ALA A 440 21.88 1.87 19.07
CA ALA A 440 22.56 3.06 18.60
C ALA A 440 22.31 4.24 19.57
N LYS A 441 23.39 4.84 20.09
CA LYS A 441 23.34 5.94 21.07
C LYS A 441 23.15 7.31 20.45
N GLU A 442 23.56 7.46 19.20
CA GLU A 442 23.48 8.70 18.44
C GLU A 442 22.69 8.45 17.17
N ILE A 443 21.79 9.38 16.86
CA ILE A 443 20.94 9.33 15.67
C ILE A 443 21.04 10.66 14.98
N ASP A 444 21.54 10.60 13.75
CA ASP A 444 21.42 11.69 12.81
C ASP A 444 20.44 11.28 11.71
N ILE A 445 19.24 11.86 11.78
CA ILE A 445 18.17 11.59 10.81
C ILE A 445 18.47 12.22 9.45
N ALA A 446 19.18 13.35 9.42
CA ALA A 446 19.57 14.01 8.18
C ALA A 446 20.63 13.18 7.47
N ALA A 447 21.67 12.73 8.18
CA ALA A 447 22.67 11.81 7.63
C ALA A 447 22.06 10.46 7.20
N THR A 448 21.05 9.96 7.95
CA THR A 448 20.32 8.75 7.52
C THR A 448 19.54 9.00 6.24
N LEU A 449 18.99 10.21 6.03
CA LEU A 449 18.32 10.57 4.79
C LEU A 449 19.30 10.74 3.62
N GLU A 450 20.48 11.33 3.83
CA GLU A 450 21.56 11.36 2.84
C GLU A 450 21.92 9.94 2.39
N HIS A 451 22.12 9.03 3.35
CA HIS A 451 22.37 7.60 3.07
C HIS A 451 21.25 6.92 2.26
N LEU A 452 19.99 7.32 2.44
CA LEU A 452 18.90 6.85 1.57
C LEU A 452 19.01 7.45 0.16
N ARG A 453 19.36 8.73 0.06
CA ARG A 453 19.50 9.46 -1.21
C ARG A 453 20.73 9.05 -2.02
N ASP A 454 21.74 8.47 -1.38
CA ASP A 454 22.87 7.78 -2.03
C ASP A 454 22.44 6.52 -2.80
N GLN A 455 21.35 5.89 -2.37
CA GLN A 455 20.91 4.59 -2.88
C GLN A 455 19.72 4.71 -3.83
N ARG A 456 18.84 5.69 -3.61
CA ARG A 456 17.74 6.03 -4.52
C ARG A 456 17.48 7.54 -4.52
N PRO A 457 17.38 8.19 -5.68
CA PRO A 457 17.18 9.63 -5.73
C PRO A 457 15.81 10.04 -5.18
N GLY A 458 15.75 11.23 -4.58
CA GLY A 458 14.50 11.88 -4.17
C GLY A 458 13.80 11.25 -2.97
N MET A 459 14.44 10.32 -2.24
CA MET A 459 13.91 9.77 -0.99
C MET A 459 13.55 10.91 -0.03
N VAL A 460 12.31 10.90 0.48
CA VAL A 460 11.67 12.02 1.21
C VAL A 460 11.66 13.30 0.36
N GLN A 461 10.52 13.65 -0.22
CA GLN A 461 10.44 14.69 -1.26
C GLN A 461 10.11 16.07 -0.71
N THR A 462 9.41 16.15 0.42
CA THR A 462 8.94 17.41 0.97
C THR A 462 9.47 17.65 2.38
N LYS A 463 9.55 18.93 2.76
CA LYS A 463 9.96 19.30 4.10
C LYS A 463 8.99 18.73 5.12
N GLU A 464 7.70 18.76 4.82
CA GLU A 464 6.62 18.25 5.64
C GLU A 464 6.81 16.76 5.93
N GLN A 465 7.21 15.96 4.92
CA GLN A 465 7.54 14.55 5.11
C GLN A 465 8.75 14.36 6.05
N PHE A 466 9.76 15.22 5.94
CA PHE A 466 10.91 15.18 6.83
C PHE A 466 10.54 15.57 8.28
N GLU A 467 9.76 16.64 8.48
CA GLU A 467 9.25 17.03 9.81
C GLU A 467 8.36 15.91 10.41
N PHE A 468 7.58 15.24 9.57
CA PHE A 468 6.74 14.13 9.99
C PHE A 468 7.56 12.92 10.40
N ALA A 469 8.65 12.60 9.70
CA ALA A 469 9.57 11.52 10.11
C ALA A 469 10.16 11.77 11.50
N LEU A 470 10.64 13.00 11.77
CA LEU A 470 11.10 13.44 13.08
C LEU A 470 10.01 13.26 14.15
N THR A 471 8.79 13.69 13.85
CA THR A 471 7.65 13.61 14.77
C THR A 471 7.29 12.16 15.08
N ALA A 472 7.21 11.30 14.06
CA ALA A 472 6.91 9.88 14.23
C ALA A 472 7.97 9.15 15.06
N VAL A 473 9.26 9.45 14.85
CA VAL A 473 10.36 8.89 15.65
C VAL A 473 10.23 9.34 17.11
N ALA A 474 10.04 10.63 17.37
CA ALA A 474 9.87 11.16 18.72
C ALA A 474 8.69 10.50 19.47
N GLU A 475 7.55 10.35 18.80
CA GLU A 475 6.37 9.73 19.38
C GLU A 475 6.58 8.24 19.70
N GLU A 476 7.24 7.49 18.82
CA GLU A 476 7.52 6.07 19.07
C GLU A 476 8.46 5.91 20.27
N VAL A 477 9.50 6.74 20.34
CA VAL A 477 10.46 6.72 21.47
C VAL A 477 9.76 7.05 22.78
N ASN A 478 8.90 8.07 22.79
CA ASN A 478 8.08 8.42 23.95
C ASN A 478 7.14 7.26 24.35
N ALA A 479 6.54 6.58 23.37
CA ALA A 479 5.69 5.42 23.63
C ALA A 479 6.47 4.25 24.23
N ILE A 480 7.68 3.98 23.74
CA ILE A 480 8.57 2.94 24.29
C ILE A 480 8.98 3.29 25.72
N LEU A 481 9.41 4.53 25.99
CA LEU A 481 9.81 4.98 27.32
C LEU A 481 8.67 4.85 28.34
N LYS A 482 7.43 5.17 27.94
CA LYS A 482 6.24 5.02 28.80
C LYS A 482 5.88 3.57 29.10
N ALA A 483 6.31 2.63 28.25
CA ALA A 483 6.05 1.21 28.41
C ALA A 483 7.13 0.48 29.23
N LEU A 484 8.30 1.10 29.43
CA LEU A 484 9.35 0.53 30.27
C LEU A 484 8.98 0.66 31.76
N PRO A 485 9.27 -0.35 32.59
CA PRO A 485 9.09 -0.26 34.04
C PRO A 485 9.97 0.88 34.59
N GLN A 486 9.35 1.80 35.34
CA GLN A 486 10.01 2.99 35.91
C GLN A 486 10.89 2.66 37.11
#